data_AF-A0A511JJQ3-F1
#
_entry.id   AF-A0A511JJQ3-F1
#
_cell.length_a   1.000
_cell.length_b   1.000
_cell.length_c   1.000
_cell.angle_alpha   90.00
_cell.angle_beta   90.00
_cell.angle_gamma   90.00
#
_symmetry.space_group_name_H-M   'P 1'
#
loop_
_entity.id
_entity.type
_entity.pdbx_description
1 polymer ?
#
loop_
_entity_poly.entity_id
_entity_poly.type
_entity_poly.pdbx_seq_one_letter_code
_entity_poly.pdbx_strand_id
1 'polypeptide(L)' 'MSHSTLPSAMPGASLELDPEGQLLCPRCRATTLDVQGIDQVSGMPWVNHVLVCRTCSVTSRLALVGAFGRTVLRWLDD' A
#
# COMPACT_ATOMS: atom_id res chain seq x y z
N MET A 1 19.18 -26.66 12.64
CA MET A 1 17.79 -26.17 12.62
C MET A 1 17.72 -25.02 11.64
N SER A 2 17.50 -25.33 10.35
CA SER A 2 17.36 -24.31 9.31
C SER A 2 15.95 -23.76 9.40
N HIS A 3 15.80 -22.54 9.93
CA HIS A 3 14.54 -21.81 9.81
C HIS A 3 14.42 -21.36 8.36
N SER A 4 13.65 -22.10 7.58
CA SER A 4 13.11 -21.57 6.32
C SER A 4 12.17 -20.43 6.68
N THR A 5 12.68 -19.20 6.67
CA THR A 5 11.84 -18.02 6.56
C THR A 5 11.17 -18.12 5.20
N LEU A 6 9.93 -18.64 5.18
CA LEU A 6 9.06 -18.47 4.02
C LEU A 6 9.11 -16.97 3.67
N PRO A 7 9.30 -16.58 2.40
CA PRO A 7 9.14 -15.19 2.03
C PRO A 7 7.77 -14.77 2.53
N SER A 8 7.70 -13.79 3.44
CA SER A 8 6.42 -13.25 3.92
C SER A 8 5.61 -12.92 2.68
N ALA A 9 4.56 -13.70 2.45
CA ALA A 9 3.61 -13.40 1.38
C ALA A 9 3.09 -11.99 1.66
N MET A 10 3.13 -11.15 0.63
CA MET A 10 2.86 -9.72 0.77
C MET A 10 1.41 -9.52 1.28
N PRO A 11 1.20 -8.96 2.48
CA PRO A 11 -0.14 -8.77 3.02
C PRO A 11 -0.89 -7.66 2.28
N GLY A 12 -2.22 -7.71 2.29
CA GLY A 12 -3.07 -6.62 1.83
C GLY A 12 -3.97 -6.92 0.63
N ALA A 13 -4.92 -6.00 0.39
CA ALA A 13 -5.89 -6.06 -0.68
C ALA A 13 -5.39 -5.45 -2.00
N SER A 14 -5.93 -5.91 -3.12
CA SER A 14 -5.76 -5.25 -4.41
C SER A 14 -6.32 -3.82 -4.35
N LEU A 15 -5.66 -2.91 -5.04
CA LEU A 15 -6.15 -1.54 -5.20
C LEU A 15 -7.22 -1.48 -6.31
N GLU A 16 -8.12 -0.52 -6.17
CA GLU A 16 -8.99 -0.09 -7.25
C GLU A 16 -8.51 1.27 -7.78
N LEU A 17 -8.51 1.40 -9.12
CA LEU A 17 -8.23 2.66 -9.81
C LEU A 17 -9.52 3.18 -10.46
N ASP A 18 -9.61 4.50 -10.63
CA ASP A 18 -10.58 5.09 -11.55
C ASP A 18 -10.15 4.85 -13.02
N PRO A 19 -11.01 5.19 -14.01
CA PRO A 19 -10.68 5.05 -15.43
C PRO A 19 -9.42 5.83 -15.86
N GLU A 20 -9.06 6.88 -15.15
CA GLU A 20 -7.88 7.71 -15.37
C GLU A 20 -6.61 7.15 -14.70
N GLY A 21 -6.74 6.07 -13.92
CA GLY A 21 -5.63 5.44 -13.21
C GLY A 21 -5.31 6.05 -11.85
N GLN A 22 -6.19 6.87 -11.28
CA GLN A 22 -6.02 7.44 -9.94
C GLN A 22 -6.46 6.46 -8.86
N LEU A 23 -5.74 6.49 -7.73
CA LEU A 23 -6.01 5.65 -6.58
C LEU A 23 -7.31 6.07 -5.89
N LEU A 24 -8.18 5.10 -5.64
CA LEU A 24 -9.42 5.32 -4.90
C LEU A 24 -9.22 5.06 -3.41
N CYS A 25 -9.76 5.95 -2.57
CA CYS A 25 -9.84 5.70 -1.13
C CYS A 25 -10.60 4.38 -0.87
N PRO A 26 -10.03 3.43 -0.10
CA PRO A 26 -10.63 2.11 0.08
C PRO A 26 -11.97 2.15 0.83
N ARG A 27 -12.22 3.22 1.60
CA ARG A 27 -13.46 3.41 2.36
C ARG A 27 -14.58 4.13 1.61
N CYS A 28 -14.30 5.28 1.00
CA CYS A 28 -15.34 6.14 0.42
C CYS A 28 -15.20 6.34 -1.10
N ARG A 29 -14.21 5.70 -1.75
CA ARG A 29 -13.91 5.81 -3.18
C ARG A 29 -13.63 7.23 -3.69
N ALA A 30 -13.33 8.18 -2.82
CA ALA A 30 -12.84 9.49 -3.25
C ALA A 30 -11.40 9.38 -3.78
N THR A 31 -11.05 10.19 -4.77
CA THR A 31 -9.69 10.29 -5.33
C THR A 31 -8.80 11.27 -4.58
N THR A 32 -9.33 11.94 -3.55
CA THR A 32 -8.64 12.95 -2.75
C THR A 32 -7.83 12.30 -1.62
N LEU A 33 -6.72 11.65 -1.99
CA LEU A 33 -5.75 11.04 -1.07
C LEU A 33 -4.48 11.89 -1.01
N ASP A 34 -4.05 12.23 0.20
CA ASP A 34 -2.78 12.94 0.44
C ASP A 34 -1.75 11.99 1.07
N VAL A 35 -0.50 12.06 0.61
CA VAL A 35 0.63 11.36 1.24
C VAL A 35 1.05 12.15 2.48
N GLN A 36 0.89 11.55 3.66
CA GLN A 36 1.36 12.15 4.92
C GLN A 36 2.74 11.67 5.33
N GLY A 37 3.17 10.51 4.84
CA GLY A 37 4.48 10.00 5.20
C GLY A 37 4.84 8.74 4.44
N ILE A 38 6.10 8.36 4.64
CA ILE A 38 6.67 7.12 4.13
C ILE A 38 7.21 6.36 5.33
N ASP A 39 6.85 5.09 5.44
CA ASP A 39 7.31 4.17 6.47
C ASP A 39 8.10 3.05 5.80
N GLN A 40 9.38 2.93 6.18
CA GLN A 40 10.26 1.87 5.71
C GLN A 40 10.62 0.98 6.89
N VAL A 41 10.02 -0.21 6.90
CA VAL A 41 10.27 -1.19 7.96
C VAL A 41 11.56 -1.95 7.67
N SER A 42 12.45 -2.00 8.65
CA SER A 42 13.72 -2.71 8.55
C SER A 42 13.51 -4.18 8.16
N GLY A 43 14.26 -4.65 7.16
CA GLY A 43 14.17 -6.02 6.65
C GLY A 43 13.01 -6.28 5.68
N MET A 44 12.13 -5.30 5.41
CA MET A 44 11.13 -5.42 4.36
C MET A 44 11.68 -4.94 3.01
N PRO A 45 11.48 -5.68 1.91
CA PRO A 45 11.95 -5.30 0.59
C PRO A 45 11.06 -4.26 -0.11
N TRP A 46 10.18 -3.58 0.63
CA TRP A 46 9.24 -2.60 0.10
C TRP A 46 9.07 -1.39 1.02
N VAL A 47 8.40 -0.37 0.50
CA VAL A 47 8.15 0.90 1.18
C VAL A 47 6.65 1.10 1.36
N ASN A 48 6.23 1.53 2.55
CA ASN A 48 4.83 1.86 2.83
C ASN A 48 4.62 3.37 2.71
N HIS A 49 3.50 3.78 2.13
CA HIS A 49 3.04 5.17 2.12
C HIS A 49 1.84 5.28 3.05
N VAL A 50 1.85 6.29 3.92
CA VAL A 50 0.71 6.63 4.77
C VAL A 50 -0.14 7.64 4.00
N LEU A 51 -1.35 7.23 3.64
CA LEU A 51 -2.29 8.01 2.86
C LEU A 51 -3.46 8.44 3.74
N VAL A 52 -3.87 9.70 3.63
CA VAL A 52 -5.05 10.24 4.31
C VAL A 52 -6.07 10.69 3.28
N CYS A 53 -7.30 10.18 3.38
CA CYS A 53 -8.39 10.64 2.52
C CYS A 53 -8.96 11.96 3.05
N ARG A 54 -8.91 13.02 2.24
CA ARG A 54 -9.47 14.32 2.63
C ARG A 54 -11.00 14.30 2.78
N THR A 55 -11.69 13.39 2.09
CA THR A 55 -13.16 13.30 2.13
C THR A 55 -13.67 12.60 3.39
N CYS A 56 -13.08 11.47 3.79
CA CYS A 56 -13.58 10.70 4.95
C CYS A 56 -12.60 10.63 6.13
N SER A 57 -11.46 11.32 6.04
CA SER A 57 -10.39 11.37 7.05
C SER A 57 -9.77 10.01 7.43
N VAL A 58 -10.08 8.94 6.69
CA VAL A 58 -9.46 7.63 6.93
C VAL A 58 -7.97 7.70 6.60
N THR A 59 -7.15 7.14 7.48
CA THR A 59 -5.74 6.87 7.22
C THR A 59 -5.61 5.43 6.75
N SER A 60 -4.83 5.20 5.70
CA SER A 60 -4.60 3.88 5.15
C SER A 60 -3.14 3.75 4.72
N ARG A 61 -2.60 2.53 4.74
CA ARG A 61 -1.21 2.28 4.33
C ARG A 61 -1.19 1.61 2.96
N LEU A 62 -0.37 2.12 2.06
CA LEU A 62 -0.16 1.58 0.72
C LEU A 62 1.27 1.04 0.61
N ALA A 63 1.42 -0.26 0.43
CA ALA A 63 2.72 -0.86 0.13
C ALA A 63 3.04 -0.68 -1.35
N LEU A 64 4.25 -0.22 -1.64
CA LEU A 64 4.85 -0.13 -2.98
C LEU A 64 6.03 -1.10 -3.06
N VAL A 65 5.89 -2.13 -3.90
CA VAL A 65 6.92 -3.15 -4.11
C VAL A 65 7.44 -3.05 -5.53
N GLY A 66 8.72 -2.74 -5.68
CA GLY A 66 9.45 -2.88 -6.94
C GLY A 66 10.24 -4.18 -6.95
N ALA A 67 9.87 -5.15 -7.80
CA ALA A 67 10.60 -6.40 -7.96
C ALA A 67 10.62 -6.84 -9.43
N PHE A 68 11.80 -7.21 -9.94
CA PHE A 68 11.99 -7.78 -11.29
C PHE A 68 11.30 -7.00 -12.42
N GLY A 69 11.38 -5.66 -12.37
CA GLY A 69 10.77 -4.77 -13.36
C GLY A 69 9.25 -4.63 -13.24
N ARG A 70 8.65 -5.13 -12.16
CA ARG A 70 7.22 -4.99 -11.87
C ARG A 70 7.02 -4.15 -10.62
N THR A 71 6.02 -3.28 -10.68
CA THR A 71 5.54 -2.52 -9.53
C THR A 71 4.22 -3.11 -9.07
N VAL A 72 4.16 -3.54 -7.81
CA VAL A 72 2.93 -4.00 -7.17
C VAL A 72 2.57 -3.02 -6.07
N LEU A 73 1.31 -2.61 -6.07
CA LEU A 73 0.72 -1.75 -5.06
C LEU A 73 -0.35 -2.55 -4.30
N ARG A 74 -0.39 -2.42 -2.98
CA ARG A 74 -1.35 -3.11 -2.11
C ARG A 74 -1.81 -2.20 -0.98
N TRP A 75 -3.11 -2.22 -0.68
CA TRP A 75 -3.61 -1.66 0.57
C TRP A 75 -3.25 -2.61 1.71
N LEU A 76 -2.51 -2.12 2.70
CA LEU A 76 -2.27 -2.87 3.92
C LEU A 76 -3.46 -2.69 4.85
N ASP A 77 -3.99 -3.81 5.34
CA ASP A 77 -4.93 -3.80 6.45
C ASP A 77 -4.18 -3.33 7.71
N ASP A 78 -4.87 -2.57 8.57
CA ASP A 78 -4.35 -2.15 9.88
C ASP A 78 -4.29 -3.30 10.89
#